data_AF-A0AAU7ZEZ9-F1
#
_entry.id   AF-A0AAU7ZEZ9-F1
#
_cell.length_a   1.000
_cell.length_b   1.000
_cell.length_c   1.000
_cell.angle_alpha   90.00
_cell.angle_beta   90.00
_cell.angle_gamma   90.00
#
_symmetry.space_group_name_H-M   'P 1'
#
loop_
_entity.id
_entity.type
_entity.pdbx_description
1 polymer ?
#
loop_
_entity_poly.entity_id
_entity_poly.type
_entity_poly.pdbx_seq_one_letter_code
_entity_poly.pdbx_strand_id
1 'polypeptide(L)' 'MSGPTLQDRMAHITEGLAKAERLYAAGEPYPDPEGSWSLKISQLKQHLAEVREMIANE' A
#
# COMPACT_ATOMS: atom_id res chain seq x y z
N MET A 1 17.33 4.15 18.55
CA MET A 1 16.61 4.66 17.37
C MET A 1 15.22 4.08 17.43
N SER A 2 14.18 4.90 17.63
CA SER A 2 12.80 4.42 17.58
C SER A 2 12.47 4.06 16.13
N GLY A 3 11.93 2.86 15.90
CA GLY A 3 11.49 2.43 14.58
C GLY A 3 10.35 3.32 14.03
N PRO A 4 9.99 3.16 12.76
CA PRO A 4 8.90 3.93 12.14
C PRO A 4 7.59 3.72 12.89
N THR A 5 6.87 4.81 13.16
CA THR A 5 5.59 4.81 13.86
C THR A 5 4.49 4.17 12.99
N LEU A 6 3.35 3.84 13.59
CA LEU A 6 2.18 3.38 12.82
C LEU A 6 1.70 4.45 11.82
N GLN A 7 1.86 5.74 12.14
CA GLN A 7 1.53 6.82 11.21
C GLN A 7 2.50 6.87 10.02
N ASP A 8 3.80 6.68 10.25
CA ASP A 8 4.79 6.61 9.16
C ASP A 8 4.50 5.43 8.23
N ARG A 9 4.13 4.27 8.81
CA ARG A 9 3.71 3.09 8.04
C ARG A 9 2.46 3.37 7.21
N MET A 10 1.46 4.04 7.79
CA MET A 10 0.24 4.43 7.08
C MET A 10 0.54 5.37 5.90
N ALA A 11 1.43 6.34 6.09
CA ALA A 11 1.85 7.26 5.05
C ALA A 11 2.52 6.52 3.88
N HIS A 12 3.48 5.64 4.17
CA HIS A 12 4.16 4.84 3.15
C HIS A 12 3.22 3.92 2.36
N ILE A 13 2.27 3.27 3.03
CA ILE A 13 1.28 2.43 2.35
C ILE A 13 0.39 3.28 1.44
N THR A 14 -0.03 4.46 1.92
CA THR A 14 -0.87 5.39 1.16
C THR A 14 -0.17 5.90 -0.10
N GLU A 15 1.11 6.29 0.01
CA GLU A 15 1.94 6.68 -1.13
C GLU A 15 2.11 5.54 -2.14
N GLY A 16 2.39 4.33 -1.63
CA GLY A 16 2.50 3.13 -2.45
C GLY A 16 1.20 2.81 -3.19
N LEU A 17 0.06 2.97 -2.54
CA LEU A 17 -1.26 2.75 -3.12
C LEU A 17 -1.55 3.76 -4.23
N ALA A 18 -1.35 5.05 -3.98
CA ALA A 18 -1.55 6.09 -4.98
C ALA A 18 -0.66 5.89 -6.22
N LYS A 19 0.60 5.48 -6.02
CA LYS A 19 1.51 5.15 -7.12
C LYS A 19 1.03 3.94 -7.91
N ALA A 20 0.63 2.86 -7.24
CA ALA A 20 0.14 1.65 -7.90
C ALA A 20 -1.14 1.92 -8.71
N GLU A 21 -2.09 2.66 -8.14
CA GLU A 21 -3.33 3.04 -8.85
C GLU A 21 -3.04 3.92 -10.07
N ARG A 22 -2.07 4.84 -9.99
CA ARG A 22 -1.64 5.66 -11.13
C ARG A 22 -1.04 4.82 -12.25
N LEU A 23 -0.12 3.91 -11.92
CA LEU A 23 0.53 3.04 -12.92
C LEU A 23 -0.48 2.08 -13.56
N TYR A 24 -1.39 1.54 -12.77
CA TYR A 24 -2.48 0.71 -13.28
C TYR A 24 -3.39 1.49 -14.24
N ALA A 25 -3.80 2.71 -13.87
CA ALA A 25 -4.63 3.56 -14.71
C ALA A 25 -3.92 4.03 -15.99
N ALA A 26 -2.60 4.16 -15.94
CA ALA A 26 -1.76 4.46 -17.11
C ALA A 26 -1.57 3.25 -18.05
N GLY A 27 -2.00 2.05 -17.64
CA GLY A 27 -1.80 0.82 -18.41
C GLY A 27 -0.35 0.33 -18.41
N GLU A 28 0.45 0.78 -17.44
CA GLU A 28 1.84 0.33 -17.30
C GLU A 28 1.86 -1.18 -17.02
N PRO A 29 2.76 -1.95 -17.67
CA PRO A 29 2.90 -3.37 -17.36
C PRO A 29 3.36 -3.54 -15.90
N TYR A 30 2.84 -4.57 -15.23
CA TYR A 30 3.34 -4.91 -13.91
C TYR A 30 4.78 -5.45 -14.05
N PRO A 31 5.73 -5.05 -13.17
CA PRO A 31 7.13 -5.42 -13.33
C PRO A 31 7.41 -6.91 -13.07
N ASP A 32 6.52 -7.60 -12.34
CA ASP A 32 6.65 -9.03 -12.03
C ASP A 32 5.79 -9.85 -13.00
N PRO A 33 6.37 -10.85 -13.69
CA PRO A 33 5.62 -11.76 -14.58
C PRO A 33 4.48 -12.51 -13.89
N GLU A 34 4.60 -12.82 -12.60
CA GLU A 34 3.59 -13.56 -11.83
C GLU A 34 2.60 -12.63 -11.10
N GLY A 35 2.87 -11.32 -11.14
CA GLY A 35 2.12 -10.33 -10.41
C GLY A 35 1.10 -9.56 -11.25
N SER A 36 0.28 -8.78 -10.57
CA SER A 36 -0.62 -7.83 -11.21
C SER A 36 -0.80 -6.58 -10.36
N TRP A 37 -1.05 -5.45 -11.03
CA TRP A 37 -1.39 -4.21 -10.35
C TRP A 37 -2.63 -4.36 -9.47
N SER A 38 -3.65 -5.09 -9.94
CA SER A 38 -4.88 -5.34 -9.19
C SER A 38 -4.63 -6.10 -7.89
N LEU A 39 -3.77 -7.13 -7.90
CA LEU A 39 -3.35 -7.83 -6.69
C LEU A 39 -2.56 -6.90 -5.76
N LYS A 40 -1.60 -6.14 -6.30
CA LYS A 40 -0.78 -5.20 -5.51
C LYS A 40 -1.63 -4.13 -4.82
N ILE A 41 -2.57 -3.55 -5.53
CA ILE A 41 -3.51 -2.54 -5.01
C ILE A 41 -4.38 -3.15 -3.91
N SER A 42 -4.88 -4.37 -4.10
CA SER A 42 -5.69 -5.07 -3.09
C SER A 42 -4.90 -5.33 -1.82
N GLN A 43 -3.66 -5.80 -1.93
CA GLN A 43 -2.76 -6.03 -0.79
C GLN A 43 -2.44 -4.72 -0.04
N LEU A 44 -2.18 -3.63 -0.77
CA LEU A 44 -1.93 -2.32 -0.15
C LEU A 44 -3.16 -1.79 0.58
N LYS A 45 -4.37 -1.99 0.04
CA LYS A 45 -5.64 -1.63 0.71
C LYS A 45 -5.85 -2.46 1.98
N GLN A 46 -5.55 -3.75 1.94
CA GLN A 46 -5.62 -4.61 3.12
C GLN A 46 -4.65 -4.14 4.21
N HIS A 47 -3.37 -3.94 3.88
CA HIS A 47 -2.38 -3.47 4.85
C HIS A 47 -2.74 -2.08 5.41
N LEU A 48 -3.34 -1.21 4.60
CA LEU A 48 -3.82 0.10 5.07
C LEU A 48 -4.94 -0.06 6.12
N ALA A 49 -5.86 -1.01 5.90
CA ALA A 49 -6.93 -1.30 6.85
C ALA A 49 -6.36 -1.86 8.16
N GLU A 50 -5.42 -2.82 8.08
CA GLU A 50 -4.75 -3.40 9.26
C GLU A 50 -4.03 -2.33 10.09
N VAL A 51 -3.28 -1.42 9.45
CA VAL A 51 -2.60 -0.33 10.16
C VAL A 51 -3.60 0.65 10.80
N ARG A 52 -4.73 0.94 10.13
CA ARG A 52 -5.79 1.77 10.71
C ARG A 52 -6.42 1.13 11.93
N GLU A 53 -6.66 -0.18 11.91
CA GLU A 53 -7.17 -0.92 13.06
C GLU A 53 -6.15 -0.91 14.21
N MET A 54 -4.86 -1.07 13.94
CA MET A 54 -3.82 -0.96 14.97
C MET A 54 -3.81 0.42 15.63
N ILE A 55 -3.89 1.50 14.84
CA ILE A 55 -3.95 2.88 15.36
C ILE A 55 -5.23 3.12 16.17
N ALA A 56 -6.37 2.57 15.75
CA ALA A 56 -7.64 2.76 16.45
C ALA A 56 -7.72 1.98 17.79
N ASN A 57 -6.87 0.96 17.96
CA ASN A 57 -6.79 0.12 19.15
C ASN A 57 -5.61 0.48 20.08
N GLU A 58 -4.80 1.49 19.73
CA GLU A 58 -3.78 2.14 20.59
C GLU A 58 -4.39 3.30 21.38
#